data_AF-A0A2R6C3F8-F1
#
_entry.id   AF-A0A2R6C3F8-F1
#
_cell.length_a   1.000
_cell.length_b   1.000
_cell.length_c   1.000
_cell.angle_alpha   90.00
_cell.angle_beta   90.00
_cell.angle_gamma   90.00
#
_symmetry.space_group_name_H-M   'P 1'
#
loop_
_entity.id
_entity.type
_entity.pdbx_description
1 polymer ?
#
loop_
_entity_poly.entity_id
_entity_poly.type
_entity_poly.pdbx_seq_one_letter_code
_entity_poly.pdbx_strand_id
1 'polypeptide(L)' 'MGIVERRIVSYQPFRVQYALTQKGEELKPVLEELRKWGEKWALPNNQSENKSKESENEGKE' A
#
# COMPACT_ATOMS: atom_id res chain seq x y z
N MET A 1 -10.17 2.08 17.72
CA MET A 1 -11.13 2.79 16.86
C MET A 1 -10.45 4.06 16.37
N GLY A 2 -10.16 4.24 15.08
CA GLY A 2 -9.74 5.57 14.63
C GLY A 2 -9.00 5.68 13.32
N ILE A 3 -8.31 4.63 12.87
CA ILE A 3 -7.63 4.61 11.56
C ILE A 3 -7.93 3.32 10.84
N VAL A 4 -7.83 2.19 11.53
CA VAL A 4 -8.19 0.86 11.02
C VAL A 4 -9.46 0.36 11.69
N GLU A 5 -10.36 -0.23 10.91
CA GLU A 5 -11.48 -1.03 11.37
C GLU A 5 -11.24 -2.52 11.13
N ARG A 6 -11.79 -3.35 12.02
CA ARG A 6 -11.74 -4.82 11.95
C ARG A 6 -13.15 -5.35 11.69
N ARG A 7 -13.33 -6.13 10.62
CA ARG A 7 -14.61 -6.75 10.27
C ARG A 7 -14.46 -8.27 10.16
N ILE A 8 -15.42 -9.02 10.70
CA ILE A 8 -15.53 -10.47 10.48
C ILE A 8 -16.25 -10.70 9.15
N VAL A 9 -15.64 -11.49 8.27
CA VAL A 9 -16.11 -11.70 6.89
C VAL A 9 -16.70 -13.09 6.70
N SER A 10 -16.22 -14.08 7.46
CA SER A 10 -16.84 -15.39 7.57
C SER A 10 -16.54 -15.99 8.93
N TYR A 11 -17.47 -16.81 9.44
CA TYR A 11 -17.25 -17.62 10.64
C TYR A 11 -16.73 -19.01 10.31
N GLN A 12 -16.91 -19.50 9.08
CA GLN A 12 -16.43 -20.81 8.61
C GLN A 12 -15.98 -20.76 7.14
N PRO A 13 -14.66 -20.87 6.85
CA PRO A 13 -13.56 -20.73 7.81
C PRO A 13 -13.57 -19.32 8.43
N PHE A 14 -13.14 -19.21 9.70
CA PHE A 14 -13.10 -17.92 10.38
C PHE A 14 -12.14 -16.96 9.67
N ARG A 15 -12.66 -15.84 9.15
CA ARG A 15 -11.88 -14.82 8.43
C ARG A 15 -12.21 -13.43 8.93
N VAL A 16 -11.15 -12.64 9.09
CA VAL A 16 -11.21 -11.24 9.48
C VAL A 16 -10.55 -10.42 8.38
N GLN A 17 -11.16 -9.28 8.05
CA GLN A 17 -10.55 -8.25 7.21
C GLN A 17 -10.29 -7.00 8.02
N TYR A 18 -9.23 -6.31 7.63
CA TYR A 18 -8.89 -4.98 8.12
C TYR A 18 -9.07 -4.00 6.97
N ALA A 19 -9.69 -2.88 7.26
CA ALA A 19 -9.86 -1.80 6.31
C ALA A 19 -9.52 -0.47 6.99
N LEU A 20 -9.16 0.53 6.20
CA LEU A 20 -9.05 1.88 6.72
C LEU A 20 -10.46 2.42 6.99
N THR A 21 -10.61 3.07 8.13
CA THR A 21 -11.73 3.97 8.40
C THR A 21 -11.60 5.21 7.52
N GLN A 22 -12.67 5.99 7.38
CA GLN A 22 -12.61 7.28 6.69
C GLN A 22 -11.47 8.19 7.21
N LYS A 23 -11.29 8.28 8.53
CA LYS A 23 -10.19 9.01 9.15
C LYS A 23 -8.81 8.49 8.73
N GLY A 24 -8.69 7.18 8.49
CA GLY A 24 -7.47 6.56 8.00
C GLY A 24 -7.20 6.83 6.52
N GLU A 25 -8.24 6.84 5.68
CA GLU A 25 -8.13 7.23 4.27
C GLU A 25 -7.73 8.71 4.13
N GLU A 26 -8.27 9.59 4.97
CA GLU A 26 -7.94 11.02 5.00
C GLU A 26 -6.45 11.29 5.38
N LEU A 27 -5.72 10.32 5.92
CA LEU A 27 -4.28 10.43 6.20
C LEU A 27 -3.39 10.19 4.97
N LYS A 28 -3.94 9.67 3.87
CA LYS A 28 -3.21 9.39 2.63
C LYS A 28 -2.32 10.55 2.15
N PRO A 29 -2.79 11.82 2.04
CA PRO A 29 -1.93 12.91 1.61
C PRO A 29 -0.73 13.16 2.52
N VAL A 30 -0.88 12.99 3.84
CA VAL A 30 0.23 13.17 4.81
C VAL A 30 1.30 12.11 4.60
N LEU A 31 0.88 10.85 4.43
CA LEU A 31 1.79 9.73 4.16
C LEU A 31 2.51 9.89 2.82
N GLU A 32 1.84 10.45 1.83
CA GLU A 32 2.40 10.70 0.51
C GLU A 32 3.48 11.79 0.53
N GLU A 33 3.27 12.87 1.29
CA GLU A 33 4.31 13.90 1.48
C GLU A 33 5.51 13.37 2.27
N LEU A 34 5.27 12.53 3.29
CA LEU A 34 6.34 11.81 3.98
C LEU A 34 7.14 10.91 3.03
N ARG A 35 6.47 10.19 2.12
CA ARG A 35 7.11 9.36 1.10
C ARG A 35 8.02 10.19 0.19
N LYS A 36 7.51 11.29 -0.38
CA LYS A 36 8.27 12.19 -1.26
C LYS A 36 9.49 12.79 -0.56
N TRP A 37 9.33 13.21 0.69
CA TRP A 37 10.44 13.70 1.49
C TRP A 37 11.51 12.61 1.69
N GLY A 38 11.08 11.39 2.01
CA GLY A 38 11.98 10.25 2.19
C GLY A 38 12.72 9.87 0.90
N GLU A 39 12.05 9.92 -0.25
CA GLU A 39 12.67 9.71 -1.56
C GLU A 39 13.71 10.76 -1.89
N LYS A 40 13.50 12.00 -1.44
CA LYS A 40 14.43 13.11 -1.70
C LYS A 40 15.67 13.07 -0.82
N TRP A 41 15.55 12.59 0.42
CA TRP A 41 16.60 12.79 1.44
C TRP A 41 17.02 11.54 2.21
N ALA A 42 16.17 10.53 2.31
CA ALA A 42 16.37 9.38 3.18
C ALA A 42 16.77 8.09 2.43
N LEU A 43 16.36 7.94 1.17
CA LEU A 43 16.73 6.79 0.36
C LEU A 43 18.03 7.05 -0.43
N PRO A 44 18.98 6.10 -0.46
CA PRO A 44 20.12 6.18 -1.37
C PRO A 44 19.63 6.15 -2.82
N ASN A 45 20.30 6.91 -3.70
CA ASN A 45 20.04 6.98 -5.15
C ASN A 45 20.33 5.64 -5.85
N ASN A 46 19.50 4.62 -5.62
CA ASN A 46 19.49 3.36 -6.37
C ASN A 46 18.25 3.30 -7.26
N GLN A 47 17.95 4.40 -7.96
CA GLN A 47 16.87 4.46 -8.95
C GLN A 47 17.34 3.94 -10.32
N SER A 48 17.48 2.62 -10.45
CA SER A 48 17.40 1.90 -11.72
C SER A 48 17.50 0.39 -11.46
N GLU A 49 16.39 -0.31 -11.24
CA GLU A 49 16.34 -1.75 -11.63
C GLU A 49 14.96 -2.42 -11.62
N ASN A 50 13.90 -1.84 -11.08
CA ASN A 50 12.59 -2.54 -11.01
C ASN A 50 11.42 -1.77 -11.65
N LYS A 51 11.61 -1.22 -12.87
CA LYS A 51 10.47 -0.85 -13.75
C LYS A 51 10.35 -1.71 -15.01
N SER A 52 11.22 -2.70 -15.19
CA SER A 52 11.32 -3.49 -16.44
C SER A 52 10.72 -4.90 -16.39
N LYS A 53 10.20 -5.38 -15.25
CA LYS A 53 9.76 -6.79 -15.13
C LYS A 53 8.25 -7.04 -15.16
N GLU A 54 7.40 -6.02 -15.24
CA GLU A 54 5.93 -6.22 -15.25
C GLU A 54 5.32 -6.15 -16.67
N SER A 55 6.06 -5.76 -17.71
CA SER A 55 5.54 -5.66 -19.09
C SER A 55 5.91 -6.82 -20.03
N GLU A 56 6.62 -7.86 -19.56
CA GLU A 56 7.02 -9.02 -20.38
C GLU A 56 6.18 -10.30 -20.12
N ASN A 57 5.17 -10.28 -19.23
CA ASN A 57 4.38 -11.46 -18.87
C ASN A 57 2.91 -11.48 -19.37
N GLU A 58 2.53 -10.62 -20.32
CA GLU A 58 1.18 -10.61 -20.94
C GLU A 58 1.17 -11.01 -22.43
N GLY A 59 2.15 -11.83 -22.87
CA GLY A 59 2.30 -12.20 -24.29
C GLY A 59 2.60 -13.66 -24.59
N LYS A 60 2.32 -14.59 -23.67
CA LYS A 60 2.49 -16.03 -23.93
C LYS A 60 1.36 -16.86 -23.34
N GLU A 61 0.25 -16.89 -24.05
CA GLU A 61 -0.66 -18.05 -24.18
C GLU A 61 -1.37 -17.98 -25.54
#